data_AF-A0A2E8HAG5-F1
#
_entry.id   AF-A0A2E8HAG5-F1
#
_cell.length_a   1.000
_cell.length_b   1.000
_cell.length_c   1.000
_cell.angle_alpha   90.00
_cell.angle_beta   90.00
_cell.angle_gamma   90.00
#
_symmetry.space_group_name_H-M   'P 1'
#
loop_
_entity.id
_entity.type
_entity.pdbx_description
1 polymer ?
#
loop_
_entity_poly.entity_id
_entity_poly.type
_entity_poly.pdbx_seq_one_letter_code
_entity_poly.pdbx_strand_id
1 'polypeptide(L)'
;MSTSYNLDGIRVQTARMLEIYSLLRRELEGANKIGMPQEARGRLQQAVDTIAANMAQLAAQLAAATETPSAVHDDGSVEYPGIGRVDAVEARELEEILDSVLKWHAELIQNDTGE
;
A
#
# COMPACT_ATOMS: atom_id res chain seq x y z
N MET A 1 -7.08 14.26 -22.86
CA MET A 1 -6.90 12.80 -22.72
C MET A 1 -6.82 12.55 -21.22
N SER A 2 -7.95 12.25 -20.59
CA SER A 2 -7.99 11.94 -19.16
C SER A 2 -7.49 10.52 -19.00
N THR A 3 -6.28 10.35 -18.46
CA THR A 3 -5.79 9.05 -18.00
C THR A 3 -6.65 8.66 -16.82
N SER A 4 -7.72 7.91 -17.05
CA SER A 4 -8.41 7.18 -16.00
C SER A 4 -7.36 6.32 -15.30
N TYR A 5 -6.97 6.71 -14.09
CA TYR A 5 -6.17 5.83 -13.23
C TYR A 5 -6.98 4.55 -13.06
N ASN A 6 -6.42 3.40 -13.45
CA ASN A 6 -7.10 2.12 -13.28
C ASN A 6 -7.06 1.75 -11.79
N LEU A 7 -8.01 2.30 -11.04
CA LEU A 7 -8.12 2.15 -9.59
C LEU A 7 -8.31 0.68 -9.21
N ASP A 8 -9.02 -0.10 -10.03
CA ASP A 8 -9.07 -1.56 -9.91
C ASP A 8 -7.69 -2.20 -9.99
N GLY A 9 -6.83 -1.74 -10.90
CA GLY A 9 -5.44 -2.15 -11.00
C GLY A 9 -4.63 -1.81 -9.75
N ILE A 10 -4.80 -0.59 -9.21
CA ILE A 10 -4.14 -0.16 -7.96
C ILE A 10 -4.60 -1.02 -6.78
N ARG A 11 -5.89 -1.34 -6.71
CA ARG A 11 -6.47 -2.23 -5.67
C ARG A 11 -5.90 -3.62 -5.74
N VAL A 12 -5.96 -4.24 -6.91
CA VAL A 12 -5.45 -5.60 -7.14
C VAL A 12 -3.96 -5.65 -6.83
N GLN A 13 -3.20 -4.63 -7.23
CA GLN A 13 -1.77 -4.55 -6.95
C GLN A 13 -1.49 -4.39 -5.45
N THR A 14 -2.23 -3.52 -4.76
CA THR A 14 -2.11 -3.30 -3.31
C THR A 14 -2.45 -4.57 -2.52
N ALA A 15 -3.58 -5.21 -2.84
CA ALA A 15 -3.98 -6.47 -2.23
C ALA A 15 -2.95 -7.58 -2.45
N ARG A 16 -2.41 -7.70 -3.67
CA ARG A 16 -1.36 -8.67 -3.99
C ARG A 16 -0.07 -8.39 -3.22
N MET A 17 0.34 -7.13 -3.07
CA MET A 17 1.53 -6.78 -2.30
C MET A 17 1.37 -7.13 -0.81
N LEU A 18 0.19 -6.87 -0.22
CA LEU A 18 -0.12 -7.26 1.16
C LEU A 18 -0.11 -8.79 1.34
N GLU A 19 -0.66 -9.53 0.39
CA GLU A 19 -0.63 -11.00 0.41
C GLU A 19 0.81 -11.51 0.38
N ILE A 20 1.63 -11.06 -0.58
CA ILE A 20 3.04 -11.46 -0.69
C ILE A 20 3.81 -11.10 0.58
N TYR A 21 3.62 -9.90 1.12
CA TYR A 21 4.25 -9.50 2.38
C TYR A 21 3.91 -10.47 3.53
N SER A 22 2.62 -10.80 3.68
CA SER A 22 2.15 -11.68 4.75
C SER A 22 2.75 -13.10 4.64
N LEU A 23 2.90 -13.61 3.41
CA LEU A 23 3.51 -14.90 3.14
C LEU A 23 5.00 -14.90 3.50
N LEU A 24 5.75 -13.91 3.02
CA LEU A 24 7.20 -13.83 3.28
C LEU A 24 7.51 -13.60 4.76
N ARG A 25 6.70 -12.79 5.46
CA ARG A 25 6.83 -12.59 6.91
C ARG A 25 6.58 -13.90 7.68
N ARG A 26 5.56 -14.66 7.30
CA ARG A 26 5.29 -15.98 7.89
C ARG A 26 6.42 -16.96 7.62
N GLU A 27 7.02 -16.92 6.44
CA GLU A 27 8.20 -17.72 6.14
C GLU A 27 9.42 -17.32 6.97
N LEU A 28 9.64 -16.02 7.26
CA LEU A 28 10.70 -15.57 8.17
C LEU A 28 10.49 -16.06 9.60
N GLU A 29 9.27 -15.91 10.11
CA GLU A 29 8.90 -16.42 11.44
C GLU A 29 9.05 -17.94 11.53
N GLY A 30 8.72 -18.65 10.45
CA GLY A 30 8.96 -20.07 10.27
C GLY A 30 10.45 -20.41 10.22
N ALA A 31 11.24 -19.66 9.46
CA ALA A 31 12.67 -19.83 9.27
C ALA A 31 13.45 -19.81 10.59
N ASN A 32 12.99 -18.99 11.54
CA ASN A 32 13.52 -18.94 12.91
C ASN A 32 13.35 -20.26 13.67
N LYS A 33 12.34 -21.06 13.33
CA LYS A 33 12.00 -22.32 14.00
C LYS A 33 12.67 -23.53 13.35
N ILE A 34 12.98 -23.48 12.06
CA ILE A 34 13.47 -24.64 11.28
C ILE A 34 14.98 -24.59 10.98
N GLY A 35 15.72 -23.62 11.53
CA GLY A 35 17.18 -23.54 11.35
C GLY A 35 17.59 -23.18 9.92
N MET A 36 16.86 -22.27 9.28
CA MET A 36 17.20 -21.79 7.93
C MET A 36 18.60 -21.16 7.91
N PRO A 37 19.42 -21.37 6.85
CA PRO A 37 20.72 -20.71 6.70
C PRO A 37 20.60 -19.19 6.76
N GLN A 38 21.57 -18.52 7.42
CA GLN A 38 21.56 -17.06 7.60
C GLN A 38 21.47 -16.29 6.27
N GLU A 39 22.16 -16.72 5.21
CA GLU A 39 22.05 -16.06 3.90
C GLU A 39 20.63 -16.10 3.32
N ALA A 40 19.96 -17.25 3.44
CA ALA A 40 18.59 -17.41 2.95
C ALA A 40 17.62 -16.54 3.76
N ARG A 41 17.80 -16.49 5.08
CA ARG A 41 17.05 -15.60 5.97
C ARG A 41 17.28 -14.13 5.62
N GLY A 42 18.53 -13.74 5.35
CA GLY A 42 18.88 -12.37 4.96
C GLY A 42 18.21 -11.94 3.65
N ARG A 43 18.18 -12.82 2.64
CA ARG A 43 17.47 -12.54 1.37
C ARG A 43 15.96 -12.39 1.57
N LEU A 44 15.38 -13.23 2.42
CA LEU A 44 13.95 -13.19 2.71
C LEU A 44 13.58 -11.92 3.48
N GLN A 45 14.41 -11.51 4.45
CA GLN A 45 14.24 -10.25 5.15
C GLN A 45 14.34 -9.06 4.18
N GLN A 46 15.34 -9.04 3.32
CA GLN A 46 15.50 -7.98 2.32
C GLN A 46 14.28 -7.88 1.38
N ALA A 47 13.68 -9.01 1.00
CA ALA A 47 12.47 -9.03 0.18
C ALA A 47 11.27 -8.42 0.92
N VAL A 48 11.11 -8.73 2.21
CA VAL A 48 10.08 -8.14 3.08
C VAL A 48 10.28 -6.62 3.20
N ASP A 49 11.50 -6.18 3.49
CA ASP A 49 11.83 -4.75 3.64
C ASP A 49 11.57 -3.98 2.33
N THR A 50 11.89 -4.58 1.18
CA THR A 50 11.66 -3.98 -0.14
C THR A 50 10.17 -3.79 -0.42
N ILE A 51 9.33 -4.78 -0.09
CA ILE A 51 7.87 -4.65 -0.27
C ILE A 51 7.32 -3.58 0.67
N ALA A 52 7.80 -3.54 1.93
CA ALA A 52 7.42 -2.50 2.88
C ALA A 52 7.77 -1.09 2.40
N ALA A 53 8.99 -0.88 1.90
CA ALA A 53 9.41 0.39 1.35
C ALA A 53 8.56 0.81 0.12
N ASN A 54 8.32 -0.12 -0.80
CA ASN A 54 7.51 0.15 -2.00
C ASN A 54 6.07 0.53 -1.63
N MET A 55 5.47 -0.15 -0.65
CA MET A 55 4.12 0.15 -0.17
C MET A 55 4.04 1.51 0.52
N ALA A 56 5.04 1.85 1.36
CA ALA A 56 5.11 3.15 2.01
C ALA A 56 5.26 4.30 0.99
N GLN A 57 6.09 4.10 -0.04
CA GLN A 57 6.25 5.06 -1.13
C GLN A 57 4.97 5.23 -1.96
N LEU A 58 4.25 4.14 -2.22
CA LEU A 58 2.98 4.19 -2.95
C LEU A 58 1.93 4.96 -2.14
N ALA A 59 1.82 4.68 -0.84
CA ALA A 59 0.91 5.40 0.05
C ALA A 59 1.22 6.90 0.13
N ALA A 60 2.49 7.27 0.24
CA ALA A 60 2.90 8.67 0.27
C ALA A 60 2.55 9.40 -1.05
N GLN A 61 2.73 8.74 -2.20
CA GLN A 61 2.36 9.31 -3.50
C GLN A 61 0.85 9.47 -3.66
N LEU A 62 0.07 8.46 -3.25
CA LEU A 62 -1.39 8.52 -3.27
C LEU A 62 -1.90 9.62 -2.33
N ALA A 63 -1.41 9.66 -1.08
CA ALA A 63 -1.76 10.71 -0.12
C ALA A 63 -1.48 12.10 -0.68
N ALA A 64 -0.30 12.32 -1.26
CA ALA A 64 0.05 13.61 -1.86
C ALA A 64 -0.86 13.97 -3.06
N ALA A 65 -1.29 12.97 -3.83
CA ALA A 65 -2.21 13.17 -4.94
C ALA A 65 -3.66 13.43 -4.49
N THR A 66 -4.04 13.03 -3.26
CA THR A 66 -5.43 13.09 -2.76
C THR A 66 -5.63 13.99 -1.54
N GLU A 67 -4.58 14.61 -1.00
CA GLU A 67 -4.64 15.40 0.24
C GLU A 67 -5.64 16.57 0.16
N THR A 68 -5.78 17.18 -1.02
CA THR A 68 -6.75 18.25 -1.23
C THR A 68 -7.38 18.11 -2.62
N PRO A 69 -8.69 17.84 -2.69
CA PRO A 69 -9.43 17.95 -3.94
C PRO A 69 -9.25 19.34 -4.57
N SER A 70 -9.01 19.37 -5.88
CA SER A 70 -9.03 20.61 -6.66
C SER A 70 -10.46 21.12 -6.86
N ALA A 71 -11.44 20.23 -6.99
CA ALA A 71 -12.85 20.56 -7.06
C ALA A 71 -13.72 19.40 -6.58
N VAL A 72 -14.90 19.72 -6.04
CA VAL A 72 -16.00 18.78 -5.82
C VAL A 72 -17.16 19.27 -6.66
N HIS A 73 -17.73 18.38 -7.48
CA HIS A 73 -18.80 18.72 -8.43
C HIS A 73 -20.17 18.36 -7.87
N ASP A 74 -21.23 18.97 -8.42
CA ASP A 74 -22.62 18.77 -7.98
C ASP A 74 -23.11 17.32 -8.14
N ASP A 75 -22.49 16.52 -9.01
CA ASP A 75 -22.77 15.10 -9.20
C ASP A 75 -22.03 14.19 -8.19
N GLY A 76 -21.31 14.76 -7.23
CA GLY A 76 -20.54 14.05 -6.21
C GLY A 76 -19.17 13.57 -6.67
N SER A 77 -18.79 13.81 -7.93
CA SER A 77 -17.44 13.52 -8.41
C SER A 77 -16.40 14.50 -7.83
N VAL A 78 -15.18 14.02 -7.68
CA VAL A 78 -14.07 14.74 -7.05
C VAL A 78 -12.91 14.84 -8.03
N GLU A 79 -12.35 16.02 -8.22
CA GLU A 79 -11.17 16.23 -9.05
C GLU A 79 -9.93 16.36 -8.19
N TYR A 80 -8.95 15.50 -8.41
CA TYR A 80 -7.68 15.49 -7.68
C TYR A 80 -6.52 15.96 -8.56
N PRO A 81 -5.58 16.76 -8.00
CA PRO A 81 -4.42 17.23 -8.73
C PRO A 81 -3.48 16.06 -9.03
N GLY A 82 -3.50 15.58 -10.28
CA GLY A 82 -2.66 14.48 -10.76
C GLY A 82 -3.41 13.18 -11.07
N ILE A 83 -4.63 13.00 -10.56
CA ILE A 83 -5.50 11.85 -10.88
C ILE A 83 -6.59 12.25 -11.87
N GLY A 84 -7.07 13.50 -11.78
CA GLY A 84 -8.20 14.00 -12.54
C GLY A 84 -9.52 13.78 -11.81
N ARG A 85 -10.62 13.92 -12.54
CA ARG A 85 -11.98 13.73 -12.02
C ARG A 85 -12.31 12.25 -11.89
N VAL A 86 -12.65 11.85 -10.67
CA VAL A 86 -13.10 10.51 -10.29
C VAL A 86 -14.53 10.61 -9.76
N ASP A 87 -15.34 9.58 -9.95
CA ASP A 87 -16.70 9.58 -9.41
C ASP A 87 -16.72 9.41 -7.87
N ALA A 88 -17.91 9.57 -7.26
CA ALA A 88 -18.06 9.49 -5.82
C ALA A 88 -17.68 8.12 -5.24
N VAL A 89 -17.86 7.04 -6.01
CA VAL A 89 -17.47 5.69 -5.63
C VAL A 89 -15.95 5.63 -5.67
N GLU A 90 -15.35 5.91 -6.82
CA GLU A 90 -13.90 5.90 -7.01
C GLU A 90 -13.13 6.75 -5.97
N ALA A 91 -13.66 7.93 -5.61
CA ALA A 91 -13.08 8.78 -4.58
C ALA A 91 -13.05 8.09 -3.20
N ARG A 92 -14.16 7.47 -2.80
CA ARG A 92 -14.25 6.73 -1.53
C ARG A 92 -13.33 5.51 -1.55
N GLU A 93 -13.29 4.81 -2.67
CA GLU A 93 -12.46 3.63 -2.85
C GLU A 93 -10.97 3.95 -2.71
N LEU A 94 -10.56 5.12 -3.21
CA LEU A 94 -9.21 5.64 -3.09
C LEU A 94 -8.83 5.95 -1.63
N GLU A 95 -9.75 6.56 -0.88
CA GLU A 95 -9.59 6.81 0.56
C GLU A 95 -9.45 5.49 1.35
N GLU A 96 -10.27 4.48 1.04
CA GLU A 96 -10.22 3.18 1.72
C GLU A 96 -8.89 2.44 1.46
N ILE A 97 -8.35 2.52 0.24
CA ILE A 97 -7.02 1.97 -0.08
C ILE A 97 -5.95 2.70 0.72
N LEU A 98 -5.97 4.03 0.70
CA LEU A 98 -4.96 4.84 1.38
C LEU A 98 -4.95 4.57 2.88
N ASP A 99 -6.12 4.57 3.51
CA ASP A 99 -6.29 4.24 4.94
C ASP A 99 -5.79 2.83 5.27
N SER A 100 -6.09 1.84 4.41
CA SER A 100 -5.63 0.46 4.60
C SER A 100 -4.09 0.36 4.56
N VAL A 101 -3.44 1.03 3.61
CA VAL A 101 -1.97 1.00 3.52
C VAL A 101 -1.31 1.77 4.66
N LEU A 102 -1.87 2.92 5.06
CA LEU A 102 -1.36 3.70 6.18
C LEU A 102 -1.47 2.96 7.51
N LYS A 103 -2.61 2.31 7.78
CA LYS A 103 -2.80 1.46 8.97
C LYS A 103 -1.81 0.31 9.00
N TRP A 104 -1.68 -0.41 7.90
CA TRP A 104 -0.72 -1.49 7.79
C TRP A 104 0.72 -1.01 8.04
N HIS A 105 1.13 0.13 7.47
CA HIS A 105 2.45 0.70 7.70
C HIS A 105 2.68 1.08 9.17
N ALA A 106 1.66 1.63 9.85
CA ALA A 106 1.72 1.92 11.28
C ALA A 106 1.88 0.64 12.11
N GLU A 107 1.14 -0.43 11.77
CA GLU A 107 1.28 -1.75 12.41
C GLU A 107 2.68 -2.34 12.19
N LEU A 108 3.29 -2.15 11.01
CA LEU A 108 4.67 -2.57 10.77
C LEU A 108 5.65 -1.89 11.72
N ILE A 109 5.61 -0.56 11.79
CA ILE A 109 6.50 0.23 12.65
C ILE A 109 6.36 -0.23 14.11
N GLN A 110 5.14 -0.43 14.59
CA GLN A 110 4.88 -0.88 15.96
C GLN A 110 5.42 -2.30 16.24
N ASN A 111 5.34 -3.20 15.27
CA ASN A 111 5.87 -4.55 15.41
C ASN A 111 7.41 -4.60 15.36
N ASP A 112 8.07 -3.66 14.68
CA ASP A 112 9.53 -3.56 14.64
C ASP A 112 10.11 -2.84 15.88
N THR A 113 9.31 -2.07 16.63
CA THR A 113 9.76 -1.41 17.88
C THR A 113 9.54 -2.25 19.15
N GLY A 114 8.99 -3.45 19.01
CA GLY A 114 8.80 -4.40 20.12
C GLY A 114 10.05 -5.23 20.41
N GLU A 115 11.09 -4.59 20.96
CA GLU A 115 12.18 -5.25 21.71
C GLU A 115 11.89 -5.25 23.22
#